data_AF-A0A9D6FUI8-F1
#
_entry.id   AF-A0A9D6FUI8-F1
#
_cell.length_a   1.000
_cell.length_b   1.000
_cell.length_c   1.000
_cell.angle_alpha   90.00
_cell.angle_beta   90.00
_cell.angle_gamma   90.00
#
_symmetry.space_group_name_H-M   'P 1'
#
loop_
_entity.id
_entity.type
_entity.pdbx_description
1 polymer ?
#
loop_
_entity_poly.entity_id
_entity_poly.type
_entity_poly.pdbx_seq_one_letter_code
_entity_poly.pdbx_strand_id
1 'polypeptide(L)'
;CKEWGYPPNITPFSQILSVQAVLHISMGERYATAPDETIRYLLGHYGEPPGPIDQNVLDKVSGLPQAKPFLNWEQPQPSMEDLRKQVGRPGISDEELLLRVLYPQQHVDATLAAGPIKDNYPRGDKPAIAVVKELVKRKDTNYFRMENKGISLTLRRLQARAN
;
A
#
# COMPACT_ATOMS: atom_id res chain seq x y z
N CYS A 1 -13.93 -17.78 14.64
CA CYS A 1 -14.86 -16.71 14.20
C CYS A 1 -16.03 -16.48 15.16
N LYS A 2 -16.79 -17.51 15.57
CA LYS A 2 -17.93 -17.35 16.50
C LYS A 2 -17.54 -16.65 17.81
N GLU A 3 -16.46 -17.12 18.42
CA GLU A 3 -15.91 -16.56 19.68
C GLU A 3 -15.42 -15.11 19.57
N TRP A 4 -15.29 -14.57 18.36
CA TRP A 4 -14.84 -13.20 18.09
C TRP A 4 -16.00 -12.29 17.66
N GLY A 5 -17.24 -12.76 17.75
CA GLY A 5 -18.37 -11.96 17.30
C GLY A 5 -18.51 -11.87 15.77
N TYR A 6 -18.04 -12.89 15.05
CA TYR A 6 -18.14 -12.97 13.58
C TYR A 6 -17.55 -11.75 12.83
N PRO A 7 -16.25 -11.44 13.00
CA PRO A 7 -15.59 -10.40 12.21
C PRO A 7 -15.83 -10.58 10.70
N PRO A 8 -16.03 -9.48 9.95
CA PRO A 8 -16.16 -9.57 8.50
C PRO A 8 -14.87 -10.10 7.89
N ASN A 9 -14.98 -11.01 6.92
CA ASN A 9 -13.82 -11.64 6.27
C ASN A 9 -13.22 -10.73 5.19
N ILE A 10 -12.77 -9.56 5.61
CA ILE A 10 -12.11 -8.54 4.79
C ILE A 10 -10.84 -8.06 5.47
N THR A 11 -9.97 -7.38 4.74
CA THR A 11 -8.79 -6.74 5.32
C THR A 11 -9.22 -5.59 6.25
N PRO A 12 -8.63 -5.44 7.45
CA PRO A 12 -7.49 -6.20 7.99
C PRO A 12 -7.87 -7.47 8.79
N PHE A 13 -9.14 -7.72 9.07
CA PHE A 13 -9.60 -8.78 9.99
C PHE A 13 -9.22 -10.19 9.54
N SER A 14 -9.25 -10.46 8.24
CA SER A 14 -8.84 -11.76 7.69
C SER A 14 -7.41 -12.14 8.08
N GLN A 15 -6.49 -11.17 8.09
CA GLN A 15 -5.10 -11.38 8.48
C GLN A 15 -4.97 -11.62 9.98
N ILE A 16 -5.65 -10.80 10.79
CA ILE A 16 -5.63 -10.91 12.26
C ILE A 16 -6.10 -12.30 12.69
N LEU A 17 -7.23 -12.76 12.14
CA LEU A 17 -7.79 -14.09 12.41
C LEU A 17 -6.84 -15.21 12.00
N SER A 18 -6.24 -15.09 10.82
CA SER A 18 -5.32 -16.11 10.29
C SER A 18 -4.07 -16.23 11.15
N VAL A 19 -3.47 -15.11 11.56
CA VAL A 19 -2.30 -15.10 12.44
C VAL A 19 -2.63 -15.71 13.79
N GLN A 20 -3.76 -15.34 14.41
CA GLN A 20 -4.16 -15.93 15.69
C GLN A 20 -4.42 -17.44 15.57
N ALA A 21 -5.05 -17.89 14.49
CA ALA A 21 -5.26 -19.32 14.26
C ALA A 21 -3.94 -20.10 14.13
N VAL A 22 -2.95 -19.53 13.42
CA VAL A 22 -1.61 -20.12 13.33
C VAL A 22 -0.96 -20.20 14.71
N LEU A 23 -1.05 -19.16 15.53
CA LEU A 23 -0.50 -19.15 16.89
C LEU A 23 -1.16 -20.20 17.79
N HIS A 24 -2.47 -20.40 17.70
CA HIS A 24 -3.16 -21.46 18.44
C HIS A 24 -2.61 -22.85 18.13
N ILE A 25 -2.31 -23.12 16.86
CA ILE A 25 -1.78 -24.42 16.42
C ILE A 25 -0.32 -24.55 16.83
N SER A 26 0.49 -23.52 16.57
CA SER A 26 1.93 -23.55 16.80
C SER A 26 2.29 -23.63 18.28
N MET A 27 1.51 -23.01 19.16
CA MET A 27 1.77 -23.01 20.60
C MET A 27 1.17 -24.22 21.32
N GLY A 28 0.31 -25.00 20.65
CA GLY A 28 -0.42 -26.11 21.27
C GLY A 28 -1.48 -25.70 22.29
N GLU A 29 -1.60 -24.41 22.59
CA GLU A 29 -2.55 -23.83 23.53
C GLU A 29 -3.20 -22.57 22.95
N ARG A 30 -4.52 -22.50 23.10
CA ARG A 30 -5.31 -21.36 22.62
C ARG A 30 -5.09 -20.13 23.49
N TYR A 31 -4.76 -19.01 22.85
CA TYR A 31 -4.46 -17.72 23.50
C TYR A 31 -3.29 -17.75 24.48
N ALA A 32 -2.35 -18.70 24.35
CA ALA A 32 -1.08 -18.63 25.07
C ALA A 32 -0.32 -17.32 24.78
N THR A 33 -0.50 -16.79 23.57
CA THR A 33 -0.11 -15.44 23.18
C THR A 33 -1.14 -14.87 22.19
N ALA A 34 -1.19 -13.55 22.07
CA ALA A 34 -2.02 -12.84 21.12
C ALA A 34 -1.25 -11.61 20.59
N PRO A 35 -1.25 -11.36 19.27
CA PRO A 35 -0.75 -10.11 18.70
C PRO A 35 -1.55 -8.91 19.16
N ASP A 36 -0.94 -7.73 19.11
CA ASP A 36 -1.56 -6.46 19.50
C ASP A 36 -2.87 -6.21 18.74
N GLU A 37 -2.93 -6.53 17.44
CA GLU A 37 -4.13 -6.34 16.63
C GLU A 37 -5.28 -7.25 17.08
N THR A 38 -4.96 -8.47 17.53
CA THR A 38 -5.95 -9.39 18.10
C THR A 38 -6.51 -8.84 19.40
N ILE A 39 -5.62 -8.39 20.28
CA ILE A 39 -6.00 -7.80 21.57
C ILE A 39 -6.87 -6.57 21.34
N ARG A 40 -6.44 -5.67 20.45
CA ARG A 40 -7.17 -4.44 20.12
C ARG A 40 -8.55 -4.74 19.57
N TYR A 41 -8.69 -5.72 18.69
CA TYR A 41 -9.98 -6.16 18.17
C TYR A 41 -10.90 -6.65 19.29
N LEU A 42 -10.40 -7.56 20.13
CA LEU A 42 -11.20 -8.16 21.20
C LEU A 42 -11.58 -7.17 22.30
N LEU A 43 -10.75 -6.15 22.55
CA LEU A 43 -11.04 -5.05 23.48
C LEU A 43 -11.89 -3.94 22.86
N GLY A 44 -12.34 -4.09 21.60
CA GLY A 44 -13.28 -3.15 20.96
C GLY A 44 -12.66 -1.92 20.29
N HIS A 45 -11.32 -1.85 20.16
CA HIS A 45 -10.63 -0.71 19.53
C HIS A 45 -10.88 -0.59 18.02
N TYR A 46 -11.43 -1.63 17.40
CA TYR A 46 -11.85 -1.62 15.99
C TYR A 46 -13.35 -1.30 15.82
N GLY A 47 -14.04 -0.94 16.91
CA GLY A 47 -15.48 -0.75 16.95
C GLY A 47 -16.23 -2.00 17.41
N GLU A 48 -17.56 -1.92 17.33
CA GLU A 48 -18.46 -2.98 17.79
C GLU A 48 -18.44 -4.18 16.81
N PRO A 49 -18.17 -5.41 17.31
CA PRO A 49 -18.25 -6.61 16.49
C PRO A 49 -19.70 -6.94 16.07
N PRO A 50 -19.92 -7.63 14.92
CA PRO A 50 -21.25 -8.01 14.46
C PRO A 50 -22.06 -8.91 15.41
N GLY A 51 -21.39 -9.60 16.33
CA GLY A 51 -22.01 -10.44 17.35
C GLY A 51 -21.22 -10.42 18.65
N PRO A 52 -21.73 -11.06 19.71
CA PRO A 52 -21.05 -11.07 21.00
C PRO A 52 -19.71 -11.83 20.92
N ILE A 53 -18.68 -11.26 21.55
CA ILE A 53 -17.41 -11.94 21.81
C ILE A 53 -17.61 -12.94 22.96
N ASP A 54 -16.94 -14.09 22.88
CA ASP A 54 -16.95 -15.07 23.97
C ASP A 54 -16.21 -14.51 25.19
N GLN A 55 -16.90 -14.45 26.33
CA GLN A 55 -16.34 -13.87 27.56
C GLN A 55 -15.07 -14.60 28.01
N ASN A 56 -14.97 -15.92 27.83
CA ASN A 56 -13.75 -16.66 28.21
C ASN A 56 -12.55 -16.24 27.36
N VAL A 57 -12.79 -15.86 26.10
CA VAL A 57 -11.73 -15.33 25.22
C VAL A 57 -11.32 -13.95 25.67
N LEU A 58 -12.29 -13.09 25.99
CA LEU A 58 -12.02 -11.74 26.50
C LEU A 58 -11.20 -11.79 27.80
N ASP A 59 -11.56 -12.67 28.74
CA ASP A 59 -10.86 -12.83 30.02
C ASP A 59 -9.42 -13.33 29.82
N LYS A 60 -9.23 -14.32 28.94
CA LYS A 60 -7.88 -14.81 28.59
C LYS A 60 -7.01 -13.71 28.00
N VAL A 61 -7.53 -12.98 27.02
CA VAL A 61 -6.77 -11.98 26.28
C VAL A 61 -6.49 -10.74 27.14
N SER A 62 -7.46 -10.29 27.94
CA SER A 62 -7.27 -9.17 28.87
C SER A 62 -6.27 -9.47 30.00
N GLY A 63 -6.12 -10.74 30.37
CA GLY A 63 -5.12 -11.20 31.34
C GLY A 63 -3.68 -11.24 30.80
N LEU A 64 -3.47 -11.12 29.49
CA LEU A 64 -2.14 -11.15 28.89
C LEU A 64 -1.32 -9.90 29.25
N PRO A 65 0.00 -10.02 29.53
CA PRO A 65 0.87 -8.86 29.76
C PRO A 65 0.81 -7.84 28.62
N GLN A 66 0.69 -8.31 27.37
CA GLN A 66 0.59 -7.49 26.17
C GLN A 66 -0.71 -6.67 26.10
N ALA A 67 -1.75 -7.04 26.85
CA ALA A 67 -3.02 -6.32 26.84
C ALA A 67 -3.03 -5.06 27.71
N LYS A 68 -2.13 -4.96 28.69
CA LYS A 68 -2.06 -3.83 29.62
C LYS A 68 -2.05 -2.45 28.95
N PRO A 69 -1.30 -2.22 27.86
CA PRO A 69 -1.29 -0.92 27.19
C PRO A 69 -2.62 -0.56 26.54
N PHE A 70 -3.50 -1.53 26.26
CA PHE A 70 -4.72 -1.35 25.48
C PHE A 70 -6.01 -1.31 26.31
N LEU A 71 -5.98 -1.75 27.57
CA LEU A 71 -7.19 -1.80 28.42
C LEU A 71 -7.84 -0.43 28.64
N ASN A 72 -7.01 0.61 28.84
CA ASN A 72 -7.44 1.98 29.08
C ASN A 72 -6.96 2.93 27.98
N TRP A 73 -6.64 2.39 26.81
CA TRP A 73 -6.16 3.21 25.69
C TRP A 73 -7.34 3.82 24.97
N GLU A 74 -7.23 5.10 24.66
CA GLU A 74 -8.18 5.78 23.78
C GLU A 74 -7.43 6.30 22.56
N GLN A 75 -8.10 6.25 21.41
CA GLN A 75 -7.50 6.74 20.18
C GLN A 75 -7.32 8.25 20.25
N PRO A 76 -6.09 8.77 20.11
CA PRO A 76 -5.86 10.21 20.08
C PRO A 76 -6.53 10.82 18.85
N GLN A 77 -7.20 11.96 19.05
CA GLN A 77 -7.85 12.74 18.00
C GLN A 77 -7.16 14.11 17.86
N PRO A 78 -5.94 14.16 17.26
CA PRO A 78 -5.19 15.39 17.12
C PRO A 78 -5.89 16.38 16.17
N SER A 79 -5.75 17.67 16.45
CA SER A 79 -6.24 18.71 15.54
C SER A 79 -5.30 18.87 14.32
N MET A 80 -5.79 19.51 13.25
CA MET A 80 -4.95 19.86 12.09
C MET A 80 -3.77 20.75 12.49
N GLU A 81 -3.92 21.59 13.51
CA GLU A 81 -2.84 22.44 14.02
C GLU A 81 -1.74 21.58 14.70
N ASP A 82 -2.15 20.59 15.49
CA ASP A 82 -1.21 19.66 16.16
C ASP A 82 -0.44 18.83 15.14
N LEU A 83 -1.14 18.34 14.10
CA LEU A 83 -0.51 17.60 13.01
C LEU A 83 0.53 18.44 12.26
N ARG A 84 0.24 19.73 12.00
CA ARG A 84 1.22 20.64 11.37
C ARG A 84 2.45 20.86 12.27
N LYS A 85 2.23 21.03 13.57
CA LYS A 85 3.32 21.15 14.55
C LYS A 85 4.17 19.87 14.61
N GLN A 86 3.53 18.71 14.61
CA GLN A 86 4.20 17.41 14.64
C GLN A 86 5.04 17.15 13.39
N VAL A 87 4.53 17.51 12.20
CA VAL A 87 5.27 17.37 10.94
C VAL A 87 6.41 18.39 10.83
N GLY A 88 6.27 19.57 11.45
CA GLY A 88 7.35 20.55 11.57
C GLY A 88 7.79 21.17 10.25
N ARG A 89 6.92 21.19 9.23
CA ARG A 89 7.20 21.76 7.90
C ARG A 89 6.21 22.89 7.60
N PRO A 90 6.60 24.16 7.78
CA PRO A 90 5.72 25.28 7.48
C PRO A 90 5.51 25.41 5.96
N GLY A 91 4.30 25.79 5.55
CA GLY A 91 3.98 26.13 4.16
C GLY A 91 3.68 24.94 3.23
N ILE A 92 3.63 23.71 3.74
CA ILE A 92 3.17 22.54 2.95
C ILE A 92 1.66 22.56 2.78
N SER A 93 1.17 21.98 1.67
CA SER A 93 -0.27 21.83 1.41
C SER A 93 -0.90 20.79 2.34
N ASP A 94 -2.23 20.78 2.40
CA ASP A 94 -2.99 19.84 3.23
C ASP A 94 -2.84 18.40 2.72
N GLU A 95 -2.69 18.21 1.41
CA GLU A 95 -2.42 16.91 0.80
C GLU A 95 -1.04 16.39 1.19
N GLU A 96 0.00 17.23 1.15
CA GLU A 96 1.32 16.81 1.60
C GLU A 96 1.34 16.55 3.11
N LEU A 97 0.64 17.36 3.91
CA LEU A 97 0.47 17.13 5.34
C LEU A 97 -0.13 15.75 5.61
N LEU A 98 -1.25 15.41 4.95
CA LEU A 98 -1.92 14.11 5.10
C LEU A 98 -1.01 12.96 4.67
N LEU A 99 -0.26 13.10 3.57
CA LEU A 99 0.71 12.09 3.14
C LEU A 99 1.79 11.86 4.19
N ARG A 100 2.29 12.93 4.82
CA ARG A 100 3.32 12.85 5.87
C ARG A 100 2.80 12.28 7.19
N VAL A 101 1.51 12.43 7.47
CA VAL A 101 0.86 11.81 8.65
C VAL A 101 0.61 10.32 8.42
N LEU A 102 0.21 9.92 7.20
CA LEU A 102 -0.17 8.53 6.90
C LEU A 102 0.99 7.64 6.47
N TYR A 103 2.05 8.22 5.89
CA TYR A 103 3.15 7.46 5.31
C TYR A 103 4.51 7.90 5.88
N PRO A 104 5.49 6.98 5.97
CA PRO A 104 6.85 7.33 6.33
C PRO A 104 7.42 8.45 5.45
N GLN A 105 8.08 9.41 6.11
CA GLN A 105 8.70 10.59 5.53
C GLN A 105 9.51 10.29 4.25
N GLN A 106 10.30 9.22 4.27
CA GLN A 106 11.12 8.77 3.13
C GLN A 106 10.32 8.45 1.86
N HIS A 107 9.10 7.90 2.01
CA HIS A 107 8.27 7.53 0.87
C HIS A 107 7.60 8.76 0.27
N VAL A 108 7.18 9.70 1.11
CA VAL A 108 6.64 10.98 0.66
C VAL A 108 7.72 11.75 -0.10
N ASP A 109 8.92 11.87 0.47
CA ASP A 109 10.03 12.59 -0.17
C ASP A 109 10.44 11.94 -1.50
N ALA A 110 10.49 10.60 -1.56
CA ALA A 110 10.74 9.87 -2.80
C ALA A 110 9.63 10.08 -3.85
N THR A 111 8.37 10.11 -3.43
CA THR A 111 7.22 10.33 -4.33
C THR A 111 7.24 11.74 -4.90
N LEU A 112 7.48 12.75 -4.05
CA LEU A 112 7.61 14.14 -4.48
C LEU A 112 8.80 14.33 -5.43
N ALA A 113 9.93 13.69 -5.14
CA ALA A 113 11.13 13.73 -5.98
C ALA A 113 10.95 13.00 -7.33
N ALA A 114 10.16 11.94 -7.38
CA ALA A 114 9.85 11.22 -8.63
C ALA A 114 9.04 12.08 -9.61
N GLY A 115 8.34 13.11 -9.12
CA GLY A 115 7.54 14.02 -9.91
C GLY A 115 6.23 13.39 -10.41
N PRO A 116 5.50 14.09 -11.29
CA PRO A 116 4.21 13.65 -11.78
C PRO A 116 4.27 12.29 -12.50
N ILE A 117 3.19 11.52 -12.37
CA ILE A 117 3.01 10.26 -13.09
C ILE A 117 3.14 10.53 -14.59
N LYS A 118 3.99 9.74 -15.27
CA LYS A 118 4.08 9.75 -16.74
C LYS A 118 2.82 9.14 -17.32
N ASP A 119 1.98 9.97 -17.91
CA ASP A 119 0.72 9.58 -18.56
C ASP A 119 0.91 8.98 -19.96
N ASN A 120 2.10 9.11 -20.54
CA ASN A 120 2.46 8.54 -21.84
C ASN A 120 2.81 7.05 -21.72
N TYR A 121 1.84 6.25 -21.33
CA TYR A 121 1.93 4.80 -21.36
C TYR A 121 1.92 4.30 -22.81
N PRO A 122 2.73 3.28 -23.17
CA PRO A 122 2.57 2.59 -24.44
C PRO A 122 1.26 1.80 -24.41
N ARG A 123 0.16 2.49 -24.73
CA ARG A 123 -1.11 1.86 -25.05
C ARG A 123 -0.95 1.19 -26.43
N GLY A 124 -1.53 -0.01 -26.58
CA GLY A 124 -1.55 -0.74 -27.85
C GLY A 124 -2.29 -0.02 -28.98
N ASP A 125 -2.83 1.18 -28.71
CA ASP A 125 -3.46 2.11 -29.65
C ASP A 125 -2.45 2.86 -30.54
N LYS A 126 -1.14 2.82 -30.21
CA LYS A 126 -0.06 3.44 -30.98
C LYS A 126 0.94 2.42 -31.54
N PRO A 127 0.49 1.35 -32.25
CA PRO A 127 1.38 0.27 -32.71
C PRO A 127 2.46 0.78 -33.66
N ALA A 128 2.16 1.77 -34.50
CA ALA A 128 3.13 2.37 -35.40
C ALA A 128 4.29 3.09 -34.66
N ILE A 129 3.98 3.81 -33.57
CA ILE A 129 5.01 4.52 -32.78
C ILE A 129 5.86 3.51 -31.99
N ALA A 130 5.27 2.43 -31.49
CA ALA A 130 6.00 1.36 -30.84
C ALA A 130 7.00 0.69 -31.82
N VAL A 131 6.55 0.39 -33.04
CA VAL A 131 7.40 -0.15 -34.11
C VAL A 131 8.55 0.82 -34.44
N VAL A 132 8.27 2.11 -34.62
CA VAL A 132 9.31 3.12 -34.86
C VAL A 132 10.33 3.17 -33.73
N LYS A 133 9.87 3.19 -32.46
CA LYS A 133 10.76 3.23 -31.28
C LYS A 133 11.69 2.02 -31.21
N GLU A 134 11.18 0.82 -31.47
CA GLU A 134 12.00 -0.40 -31.46
C GLU A 134 12.99 -0.46 -32.63
N LEU A 135 12.57 -0.01 -33.81
CA LEU A 135 13.48 0.09 -34.97
C LEU A 135 14.61 1.09 -34.77
N VAL A 136 14.38 2.19 -34.04
CA VAL A 136 15.43 3.17 -33.69
C VAL A 136 16.45 2.59 -32.70
N LYS A 137 16.03 1.74 -31.76
CA LYS A 137 16.94 1.10 -30.79
C LYS A 137 17.84 0.04 -31.42
N ARG A 138 17.35 -0.64 -32.46
CA ARG A 138 18.09 -1.67 -33.20
C ARG A 138 19.30 -1.08 -33.94
N LYS A 139 20.49 -1.59 -33.63
CA LYS A 139 21.77 -1.15 -34.23
C LYS A 139 22.11 -1.87 -35.54
N ASP A 140 21.39 -2.95 -35.83
CA ASP A 140 21.53 -3.85 -36.98
C ASP A 140 20.73 -3.39 -38.21
N THR A 141 19.81 -2.43 -38.05
CA THR A 141 18.99 -1.92 -39.14
C THR A 141 19.48 -0.55 -39.62
N ASN A 142 19.96 -0.50 -40.87
CA ASN A 142 20.39 0.75 -41.53
C ASN A 142 19.28 1.43 -42.34
N TYR A 143 18.27 0.66 -42.75
CA TYR A 143 17.16 1.13 -43.56
C TYR A 143 15.89 0.33 -43.25
N PHE A 144 14.77 1.02 -43.10
CA PHE A 144 13.45 0.44 -42.95
C PHE A 144 12.44 1.27 -43.73
N ARG A 145 11.58 0.62 -44.52
CA ARG A 145 10.48 1.27 -45.23
C ARG A 145 9.21 0.46 -45.04
N MET A 146 8.12 1.14 -44.71
CA MET A 146 6.78 0.56 -44.61
C MET A 146 5.82 1.44 -45.39
N GLU A 147 4.93 0.82 -46.15
CA GLU A 147 3.91 1.51 -46.95
C GLU A 147 2.57 0.79 -46.78
N ASN A 148 1.52 1.54 -46.46
CA ASN A 148 0.14 1.04 -46.37
C ASN A 148 -0.80 2.16 -46.82
N LYS A 149 -2.00 1.84 -47.32
CA LYS A 149 -2.97 2.74 -47.99
C LYS A 149 -2.94 4.19 -47.46
N GLY A 150 -2.19 5.06 -48.14
CA GLY A 150 -2.07 6.50 -47.85
C GLY A 150 -0.93 6.95 -46.92
N ILE A 151 -0.12 6.04 -46.38
CA ILE A 151 0.98 6.31 -45.44
C ILE A 151 2.26 5.59 -45.88
N SER A 152 3.35 6.35 -46.03
CA SER A 152 4.69 5.83 -46.24
C SER A 152 5.62 6.30 -45.11
N LEU A 153 6.31 5.35 -44.47
CA LEU A 153 7.29 5.62 -43.41
C LEU A 153 8.65 5.08 -43.86
N THR A 154 9.66 5.94 -43.90
CA THR A 154 11.04 5.54 -44.19
C THR A 154 11.97 5.99 -43.06
N LEU A 155 12.72 5.04 -42.49
CA LEU A 155 13.75 5.27 -41.49
C LEU A 155 15.10 4.89 -42.10
N ARG A 156 16.06 5.82 -42.09
CA ARG A 156 17.42 5.58 -42.57
C ARG A 156 18.42 6.06 -41.53
N ARG A 157 19.36 5.19 -41.16
CA ARG A 157 20.49 5.57 -40.30
C ARG A 157 21.51 6.30 -41.17
N LEU A 158 21.74 7.58 -40.87
CA LEU A 158 22.81 8.35 -41.50
C LEU A 158 24.14 7.92 -40.88
N GLN A 159 25.03 7.31 -41.66
CA GLN A 159 26.40 7.09 -41.21
C GLN A 159 27.11 8.45 -41.20
N ALA A 160 27.69 8.83 -40.06
CA ALA A 160 28.60 9.96 -40.00
C ALA A 160 29.76 9.66 -40.95
N ARG A 161 29.96 10.49 -41.98
CA ARG A 161 31.20 10.48 -42.76
C ARG A 161 32.32 10.85 -41.80
N ALA A 162 33.23 9.91 -41.54
CA ALA A 162 34.53 10.24 -40.99
C ALA A 162 35.28 11.05 -42.06
N ASN A 163 35.56 12.31 -41.76
CA ASN A 163 36.64 13.07 -42.36
C ASN A 163 37.89 12.87 -41.50
#